data_AF-A0A7C7DJF0-F1
#
_entry.id   AF-A0A7C7DJF0-F1
#
_cell.length_a   1.000
_cell.length_b   1.000
_cell.length_c   1.000
_cell.angle_alpha   90.00
_cell.angle_beta   90.00
_cell.angle_gamma   90.00
#
_symmetry.space_group_name_H-M   'P 1'
#
loop_
_entity.id
_entity.type
_entity.pdbx_description
1 polymer ?
#
loop_
_entity_poly.entity_id
_entity_poly.type
_entity_poly.pdbx_seq_one_letter_code
_entity_poly.pdbx_strand_id
1 'polypeptide(L)'
;MGGSIDGSGITRADRQNSEGVLMGGSIDGSGITKVVDARGLACPIPVVKTKKALEEVSLEVSEKSPFTLVTLVDNDMAAQNVSRMAQNSGYEVSVEKDGAAYRVIIKKGSEEASPALAPGPSVSLEAPEVGETRKAETHKAGTVFVISSDTLGTGEEELGTALMSSFLFALSNADNPPSTLIFINRGVYITTKGTRHEEALKTLSSKGVNVISCGTCLDYYHLKDLLIFGVVGNMYGIVEEILSAQKVIWI
;
A
#
# COMPACT_ATOMS: atom_id res chain seq x y z
N MET A 1 2.67 -56.96 18.61
CA MET A 1 1.24 -56.63 18.76
C MET A 1 1.06 -56.11 20.18
N GLY A 2 0.69 -54.88 20.50
CA GLY A 2 0.44 -53.66 19.74
C GLY A 2 0.64 -52.50 20.73
N GLY A 3 1.25 -51.41 20.28
CA GLY A 3 1.44 -50.21 21.09
C GLY A 3 0.13 -49.43 21.17
N SER A 4 -0.38 -49.24 22.39
CA SER A 4 -1.46 -48.31 22.69
C SER A 4 -0.88 -46.90 22.75
N ILE A 5 -1.35 -46.04 21.85
CA ILE A 5 -1.03 -44.61 21.85
C ILE A 5 -2.10 -43.96 22.72
N ASP A 6 -1.71 -43.46 23.89
CA ASP A 6 -2.60 -42.66 24.73
C ASP A 6 -2.74 -41.26 24.12
N GLY A 7 -3.98 -40.79 24.14
CA GLY A 7 -4.33 -39.44 23.75
C GLY A 7 -4.13 -38.47 24.91
N SER A 8 -4.25 -37.19 24.57
CA SER A 8 -4.35 -36.02 25.44
C SER A 8 -3.03 -35.35 25.84
N GLY A 9 -2.48 -34.60 24.88
CA GLY A 9 -1.44 -33.61 25.11
C GLY A 9 -1.58 -32.39 24.21
N ILE A 10 -2.80 -31.87 24.02
CA ILE A 10 -2.99 -30.56 23.39
C ILE A 10 -3.27 -29.57 24.52
N THR A 11 -2.27 -28.73 24.77
CA THR A 11 -2.31 -27.64 25.74
C THR A 11 -3.39 -26.64 25.37
N ARG A 12 -3.93 -25.95 26.39
CA ARG A 12 -5.03 -24.98 26.31
C ARG A 12 -4.70 -23.70 25.51
N ALA A 13 -3.55 -23.66 24.81
CA ALA A 13 -3.05 -22.53 24.04
C ALA A 13 -3.29 -22.66 22.52
N ASP A 14 -3.61 -23.86 22.01
CA ASP A 14 -3.76 -24.09 20.55
C ASP A 14 -5.20 -23.97 20.03
N ARG A 15 -6.14 -23.46 20.85
CA ARG A 15 -7.56 -23.27 20.45
C ARG A 15 -7.93 -21.85 20.01
N GLN A 16 -6.97 -20.94 19.82
CA GLN A 16 -7.29 -19.52 19.57
C GLN A 16 -7.05 -19.01 18.14
N ASN A 17 -6.85 -19.86 17.13
CA ASN A 17 -6.59 -19.38 15.77
C ASN A 17 -7.46 -19.99 14.67
N SER A 18 -8.76 -20.18 14.92
CA SER A 18 -9.70 -20.68 13.89
C SER A 18 -11.11 -20.09 13.89
N GLU A 19 -11.42 -19.07 14.69
CA GLU A 19 -12.77 -18.50 14.72
C GLU A 19 -12.75 -17.00 14.44
N GLY A 20 -13.39 -16.61 13.33
CA GLY A 20 -13.52 -15.21 12.92
C GLY A 20 -13.66 -14.99 11.41
N VAL A 21 -14.17 -15.97 10.65
CA VAL A 21 -14.77 -15.73 9.34
C VAL A 21 -16.26 -15.98 9.52
N LEU A 22 -17.05 -14.91 9.66
CA LEU A 22 -18.50 -15.06 9.66
C LEU A 22 -18.94 -15.38 8.22
N MET A 23 -19.16 -16.67 7.96
CA MET A 23 -19.78 -17.18 6.75
C MET A 23 -21.28 -16.85 6.79
N GLY A 24 -21.68 -15.85 6.01
CA GLY A 24 -23.07 -15.44 5.88
C GLY A 24 -23.29 -14.66 4.59
N GLY A 25 -23.20 -15.35 3.45
CA GLY A 25 -23.64 -14.78 2.17
C GLY A 25 -25.16 -14.77 2.12
N SER A 26 -25.78 -13.60 2.18
CA SER A 26 -27.15 -13.42 1.68
C SER A 26 -27.07 -13.08 0.21
N ILE A 27 -27.72 -13.90 -0.63
CA ILE A 27 -27.84 -13.64 -2.06
C ILE A 27 -29.10 -12.79 -2.24
N ASP A 28 -28.96 -11.47 -2.19
CA ASP A 28 -29.88 -10.60 -2.92
C ASP A 28 -29.31 -10.35 -4.32
N GLY A 29 -30.18 -10.00 -5.28
CA GLY A 29 -29.89 -9.97 -6.72
C GLY A 29 -28.86 -8.94 -7.20
N SER A 30 -27.91 -8.53 -6.35
CA SER A 30 -26.90 -7.48 -6.58
C SER A 30 -25.44 -7.93 -6.50
N GLY A 31 -25.15 -9.17 -6.08
CA GLY A 31 -23.77 -9.71 -5.99
C GLY A 31 -23.45 -10.30 -4.63
N ILE A 32 -22.34 -11.04 -4.50
CA ILE A 32 -21.92 -11.64 -3.23
C ILE A 32 -21.50 -10.54 -2.25
N THR A 33 -22.04 -10.55 -1.03
CA THR A 33 -21.57 -9.70 0.08
C THR A 33 -20.82 -10.51 1.12
N LYS A 34 -19.54 -10.20 1.38
CA LYS A 34 -18.71 -10.84 2.43
C LYS A 34 -18.25 -9.81 3.45
N VAL A 35 -18.22 -10.17 4.74
CA VAL A 35 -17.78 -9.28 5.82
C VAL A 35 -16.53 -9.83 6.50
N VAL A 36 -15.54 -8.97 6.72
CA VAL A 36 -14.29 -9.27 7.44
C VAL A 36 -14.22 -8.43 8.70
N ASP A 37 -14.30 -9.05 9.88
CA ASP A 37 -14.08 -8.33 11.13
C ASP A 37 -12.59 -8.31 11.49
N ALA A 38 -12.00 -7.11 11.45
CA ALA A 38 -10.60 -6.87 11.76
C ALA A 38 -10.41 -5.85 12.91
N ARG A 39 -11.47 -5.60 13.69
CA ARG A 39 -11.40 -4.75 14.90
C ARG A 39 -10.50 -5.39 15.95
N GLY A 40 -9.82 -4.56 16.74
CA GLY A 40 -8.88 -4.98 17.78
C GLY A 40 -7.54 -5.51 17.25
N LEU A 41 -7.32 -5.51 15.93
CA LEU A 41 -6.12 -6.04 15.32
C LEU A 41 -5.15 -4.91 14.94
N ALA A 42 -3.92 -5.01 15.42
CA ALA A 42 -2.87 -4.10 15.02
C ALA A 42 -2.51 -4.27 13.53
N CYS A 43 -2.13 -3.17 12.88
CA CYS A 43 -1.53 -3.20 11.55
C CYS A 43 -0.29 -4.13 11.55
N PRO A 44 -0.08 -4.99 10.52
CA PRO A 44 -0.75 -5.01 9.21
C PRO A 44 -1.94 -5.98 9.10
N ILE A 45 -2.37 -6.60 10.20
CA ILE A 45 -3.31 -7.73 10.16
C ILE A 45 -4.65 -7.40 9.48
N PRO A 46 -5.30 -6.22 9.70
CA PRO A 46 -6.52 -5.86 8.97
C PRO A 46 -6.37 -5.87 7.46
N VAL A 47 -5.21 -5.43 6.96
CA VAL A 47 -4.93 -5.38 5.53
C VAL A 47 -4.70 -6.78 4.96
N VAL A 48 -3.95 -7.63 5.68
CA VAL A 48 -3.69 -9.03 5.26
C VAL A 48 -5.01 -9.79 5.16
N LYS A 49 -5.84 -9.72 6.21
CA LYS A 49 -7.13 -10.41 6.26
C LYS A 49 -8.07 -9.95 5.15
N THR A 50 -8.10 -8.65 4.87
CA THR A 50 -8.91 -8.11 3.78
C THR A 50 -8.43 -8.58 2.42
N LYS A 51 -7.12 -8.53 2.13
CA LYS A 51 -6.54 -8.99 0.86
C LYS A 51 -6.86 -10.46 0.61
N LYS A 52 -6.65 -11.32 1.62
CA LYS A 52 -6.98 -12.74 1.53
C LYS A 52 -8.47 -12.97 1.26
N ALA A 53 -9.35 -12.23 1.92
CA ALA A 53 -10.78 -12.37 1.71
C ALA A 53 -11.21 -11.91 0.30
N LEU A 54 -10.55 -10.89 -0.28
CA LEU A 54 -10.76 -10.49 -1.67
C LEU A 54 -10.32 -11.57 -2.66
N GLU A 55 -9.18 -12.23 -2.41
CA GLU A 55 -8.70 -13.36 -3.22
C GLU A 55 -9.68 -14.54 -3.15
N GLU A 56 -10.15 -14.90 -1.96
CA GLU A 56 -11.14 -15.97 -1.76
C GLU A 56 -12.44 -15.67 -2.52
N VAL A 57 -13.00 -14.46 -2.37
CA VAL A 57 -14.23 -14.08 -3.08
C VAL A 57 -13.99 -14.12 -4.58
N SER A 58 -12.84 -13.64 -5.06
CA SER A 58 -12.51 -13.65 -6.49
C SER A 58 -12.40 -15.06 -7.09
N LEU A 59 -12.09 -16.08 -6.28
CA LEU A 59 -12.09 -17.49 -6.70
C LEU A 59 -13.50 -18.11 -6.67
N GLU A 60 -14.37 -17.64 -5.79
CA GLU A 60 -15.74 -18.13 -5.61
C GLU A 60 -16.72 -17.59 -6.67
N VAL A 61 -16.49 -16.38 -7.17
CA VAL A 61 -17.32 -15.78 -8.23
C VAL A 61 -16.67 -15.91 -9.61
N SER A 62 -17.50 -16.15 -10.62
CA SER A 62 -17.06 -16.01 -12.02
C SER A 62 -16.46 -14.62 -12.23
N GLU A 63 -15.43 -14.54 -13.09
CA GLU A 63 -14.57 -13.37 -13.29
C GLU A 63 -15.33 -12.04 -13.51
N LYS A 64 -16.56 -12.13 -14.05
CA LYS A 64 -17.45 -11.02 -14.42
C LYS A 64 -18.57 -10.71 -13.41
N SER A 65 -18.68 -11.46 -12.32
CA SER A 65 -19.75 -11.26 -11.35
C SER A 65 -19.42 -10.14 -10.37
N PRO A 66 -20.36 -9.21 -10.09
CA PRO A 66 -20.15 -8.16 -9.11
C PRO A 66 -20.10 -8.75 -7.70
N PHE A 67 -19.30 -8.14 -6.84
CA PHE A 67 -19.27 -8.47 -5.41
C PHE A 67 -19.00 -7.23 -4.57
N THR A 68 -19.40 -7.32 -3.30
CA THR A 68 -19.09 -6.35 -2.26
C THR A 68 -18.39 -7.06 -1.10
N LEU A 69 -17.29 -6.50 -0.61
CA LEU A 69 -16.62 -6.92 0.61
C LEU A 69 -16.61 -5.77 1.60
N VAL A 70 -16.96 -6.03 2.86
CA VAL A 70 -16.97 -5.02 3.93
C VAL A 70 -15.97 -5.42 5.00
N THR A 71 -14.93 -4.60 5.22
CA THR A 71 -13.99 -4.78 6.33
C THR A 71 -14.36 -3.85 7.48
N LEU A 72 -14.54 -4.41 8.68
CA LEU A 72 -14.75 -3.67 9.92
C LEU A 72 -13.39 -3.43 10.60
N VAL A 73 -13.11 -2.18 10.94
CA VAL A 73 -11.91 -1.78 11.70
C VAL A 73 -12.27 -0.78 12.80
N ASP A 74 -11.40 -0.62 13.79
CA ASP A 74 -11.68 0.13 15.03
C ASP A 74 -11.01 1.52 15.08
N ASN A 75 -10.22 1.88 14.06
CA ASN A 75 -9.52 3.16 14.03
C ASN A 75 -9.32 3.68 12.60
N ASP A 76 -9.10 4.98 12.50
CA ASP A 76 -8.97 5.71 11.24
C ASP A 76 -7.77 5.24 10.42
N MET A 77 -6.62 4.99 11.07
CA MET A 77 -5.41 4.52 10.38
C MET A 77 -5.61 3.15 9.73
N ALA A 78 -6.31 2.23 10.41
CA ALA A 78 -6.67 0.94 9.85
C ALA A 78 -7.63 1.09 8.66
N ALA A 79 -8.62 2.00 8.75
CA ALA A 79 -9.55 2.28 7.66
C ALA A 79 -8.82 2.83 6.43
N GLN A 80 -7.93 3.81 6.63
CA GLN A 80 -7.10 4.38 5.55
C GLN A 80 -6.18 3.33 4.91
N ASN A 81 -5.53 2.50 5.72
CA ASN A 81 -4.61 1.47 5.22
C ASN A 81 -5.31 0.38 4.41
N VAL A 82 -6.48 -0.08 4.87
CA VAL A 82 -7.30 -1.06 4.13
C VAL A 82 -7.84 -0.44 2.85
N SER A 83 -8.34 0.80 2.91
CA SER A 83 -8.88 1.51 1.75
C SER A 83 -7.83 1.67 0.65
N ARG A 84 -6.64 2.14 1.03
CA ARG A 84 -5.53 2.31 0.09
C ARG A 84 -5.09 1.00 -0.54
N MET A 85 -5.07 -0.10 0.22
CA MET A 85 -4.74 -1.42 -0.33
C MET A 85 -5.78 -1.85 -1.39
N ALA A 86 -7.07 -1.75 -1.07
CA ALA A 86 -8.13 -2.14 -1.98
C ALA A 86 -8.19 -1.27 -3.26
N GLN A 87 -8.00 0.05 -3.12
CA GLN A 87 -7.90 0.97 -4.26
C GLN A 87 -6.70 0.63 -5.16
N ASN A 88 -5.54 0.37 -4.57
CA ASN A 88 -4.34 -0.03 -5.33
C ASN A 88 -4.51 -1.39 -6.03
N SER A 89 -5.41 -2.24 -5.54
CA SER A 89 -5.81 -3.49 -6.20
C SER A 89 -6.93 -3.32 -7.24
N GLY A 90 -7.30 -2.08 -7.58
CA GLY A 90 -8.26 -1.78 -8.64
C GLY A 90 -9.74 -1.85 -8.24
N TYR A 91 -10.04 -1.88 -6.94
CA TYR A 91 -11.43 -1.90 -6.44
C TYR A 91 -11.95 -0.50 -6.13
N GLU A 92 -13.27 -0.32 -6.26
CA GLU A 92 -13.96 0.86 -5.74
C GLU A 92 -14.09 0.76 -4.22
N VAL A 93 -13.82 1.85 -3.49
CA VAL A 93 -13.84 1.86 -2.03
C VAL A 93 -14.61 3.05 -1.49
N SER A 94 -15.49 2.79 -0.51
CA SER A 94 -16.14 3.82 0.32
C SER A 94 -15.99 3.48 1.80
N VAL A 95 -15.87 4.50 2.66
CA VAL A 95 -15.73 4.32 4.11
C VAL A 95 -16.92 4.95 4.82
N GLU A 96 -17.58 4.17 5.66
CA GLU A 96 -18.65 4.65 6.55
C GLU A 96 -18.17 4.58 8.00
N LYS A 97 -18.47 5.62 8.78
CA LYS A 97 -18.23 5.60 10.22
C LYS A 97 -19.48 5.09 10.94
N ASP A 98 -19.31 4.06 11.76
CA ASP A 98 -20.37 3.44 12.55
C ASP A 98 -19.97 3.44 14.04
N GLY A 99 -20.37 4.51 14.74
CA GLY A 99 -19.97 4.76 16.12
C GLY A 99 -18.45 4.92 16.28
N ALA A 100 -17.84 3.99 17.02
CA ALA A 100 -16.39 3.93 17.24
C ALA A 100 -15.65 3.07 16.18
N ALA A 101 -16.38 2.40 15.29
CA ALA A 101 -15.82 1.56 14.24
C ALA A 101 -15.98 2.19 12.86
N TYR A 102 -15.24 1.67 11.89
CA TYR A 102 -15.29 2.04 10.49
C TYR A 102 -15.65 0.81 9.64
N ARG A 103 -16.51 1.01 8.64
CA ARG A 103 -16.86 0.03 7.62
C ARG A 103 -16.19 0.45 6.31
N VAL A 104 -15.17 -0.29 5.89
CA VAL A 104 -14.53 -0.11 4.58
C VAL A 104 -15.24 -1.01 3.58
N ILE A 105 -16.01 -0.43 2.69
CA ILE A 105 -16.83 -1.14 1.69
C ILE A 105 -16.05 -1.14 0.37
N ILE A 106 -15.79 -2.33 -0.17
CA ILE A 106 -14.94 -2.59 -1.33
C ILE A 106 -15.80 -3.29 -2.40
N LYS A 107 -15.90 -2.72 -3.60
CA LYS A 107 -16.76 -3.23 -4.67
C LYS A 107 -15.97 -3.57 -5.93
N LYS A 108 -16.40 -4.64 -6.62
CA LYS A 108 -16.03 -4.94 -8.00
C LYS A 108 -17.27 -4.75 -8.90
N GLY A 109 -17.19 -3.83 -9.86
CA GLY A 109 -18.25 -3.58 -10.83
C GLY A 109 -18.41 -4.72 -11.85
N SER A 110 -19.61 -4.86 -12.43
CA SER A 110 -19.81 -5.63 -13.65
C SER A 110 -19.60 -4.72 -14.86
N GLU A 111 -19.01 -5.21 -15.95
CA GLU A 111 -18.66 -4.39 -17.13
C GLU A 111 -19.86 -3.87 -17.95
N GLU A 112 -21.10 -4.01 -17.48
CA GLU A 112 -22.26 -3.35 -18.10
C GLU A 112 -23.01 -2.46 -17.11
N ALA A 113 -22.41 -1.30 -16.81
CA ALA A 113 -23.11 -0.04 -16.58
C ALA A 113 -22.12 1.13 -16.54
N SER A 114 -21.98 1.83 -17.66
CA SER A 114 -21.84 3.30 -17.66
C SER A 114 -23.13 3.81 -18.29
N PRO A 115 -23.81 4.81 -17.69
CA PRO A 115 -23.43 6.17 -18.04
C PRO A 115 -23.58 7.24 -16.92
N ALA A 116 -22.89 8.34 -17.21
CA ALA A 116 -23.23 9.74 -16.91
C ALA A 116 -22.76 10.36 -15.58
N LEU A 117 -21.64 11.09 -15.70
CA LEU A 117 -21.46 12.40 -15.09
C LEU A 117 -22.71 13.28 -15.25
N ALA A 118 -23.21 13.85 -14.15
CA ALA A 118 -23.89 15.14 -14.09
C ALA A 118 -24.02 15.63 -12.62
N PRO A 119 -24.24 16.93 -12.36
CA PRO A 119 -23.39 17.72 -11.45
C PRO A 119 -24.11 18.27 -10.21
N GLY A 120 -23.34 18.75 -9.24
CA GLY A 120 -23.77 19.83 -8.35
C GLY A 120 -22.95 19.97 -7.05
N PRO A 121 -23.01 21.12 -6.35
CA PRO A 121 -23.08 22.49 -6.82
C PRO A 121 -21.72 23.21 -6.69
N SER A 122 -21.58 24.27 -7.47
CA SER A 122 -20.48 25.23 -7.46
C SER A 122 -20.24 25.85 -6.08
N VAL A 123 -19.03 25.71 -5.54
CA VAL A 123 -18.37 26.76 -4.78
C VAL A 123 -16.92 26.84 -5.24
N SER A 124 -16.63 27.97 -5.88
CA SER A 124 -15.36 28.41 -6.42
C SER A 124 -14.30 28.62 -5.32
N LEU A 125 -13.18 27.90 -5.40
CA LEU A 125 -11.85 28.37 -5.04
C LEU A 125 -10.83 27.64 -5.92
N GLU A 126 -10.08 28.41 -6.70
CA GLU A 126 -9.07 27.95 -7.66
C GLU A 126 -7.81 27.43 -6.93
N ALA A 127 -7.31 26.26 -7.36
CA ALA A 127 -5.94 25.79 -7.13
C ALA A 127 -5.54 24.81 -8.25
N PRO A 128 -4.26 24.77 -8.66
CA PRO A 128 -3.83 24.48 -10.03
C PRO A 128 -3.75 22.97 -10.37
N GLU A 129 -3.81 22.72 -11.67
CA GLU A 129 -3.78 21.41 -12.33
C GLU A 129 -2.54 20.58 -11.98
N VAL A 130 -2.75 19.37 -11.45
CA VAL A 130 -1.72 18.31 -11.40
C VAL A 130 -2.20 17.13 -12.24
N GLY A 131 -1.65 17.08 -13.45
CA GLY A 131 -1.01 15.90 -14.05
C GLY A 131 -1.79 14.59 -14.09
N GLU A 132 -2.42 14.37 -15.25
CA GLU A 132 -2.74 13.10 -15.92
C GLU A 132 -2.32 11.79 -15.21
N THR A 133 -3.34 10.99 -14.88
CA THR A 133 -3.23 9.56 -14.59
C THR A 133 -2.57 8.81 -15.75
N ARG A 134 -1.33 8.32 -15.55
CA ARG A 134 -0.72 7.34 -16.47
C ARG A 134 -1.21 5.93 -16.15
N LYS A 135 -1.57 5.21 -17.22
CA LYS A 135 -1.90 3.79 -17.25
C LYS A 135 -0.76 2.96 -16.63
N ALA A 136 -1.11 1.83 -16.01
CA ALA A 136 -0.18 0.83 -15.51
C ALA A 136 0.71 0.30 -16.64
N GLU A 137 1.93 0.83 -16.74
CA GLU A 137 2.99 0.22 -17.53
C GLU A 137 3.65 -0.88 -16.71
N THR A 138 3.74 -2.08 -17.28
CA THR A 138 4.38 -3.25 -16.67
C THR A 138 5.81 -2.90 -16.25
N HIS A 139 6.09 -2.88 -14.94
CA HIS A 139 7.41 -2.57 -14.39
C HIS A 139 8.47 -3.51 -14.98
N LYS A 140 9.48 -2.91 -15.63
CA LYS A 140 10.63 -3.62 -16.18
C LYS A 140 11.46 -4.17 -15.00
N ALA A 141 11.63 -5.49 -14.92
CA ALA A 141 12.42 -6.13 -13.88
C ALA A 141 13.87 -5.59 -13.88
N GLY A 142 14.19 -4.71 -12.92
CA GLY A 142 15.46 -3.99 -12.84
C GLY A 142 16.07 -4.02 -11.43
N THR A 143 17.02 -3.12 -11.17
CA THR A 143 17.58 -2.95 -9.82
C THR A 143 16.70 -2.02 -9.00
N VAL A 144 16.34 -2.41 -7.78
CA VAL A 144 15.62 -1.60 -6.81
C VAL A 144 16.57 -1.19 -5.69
N PHE A 145 16.59 0.10 -5.36
CA PHE A 145 17.25 0.57 -4.14
C PHE A 145 16.21 0.85 -3.06
N VAL A 146 16.48 0.34 -1.86
CA VAL A 146 15.74 0.71 -0.65
C VAL A 146 16.64 1.63 0.17
N ILE A 147 16.20 2.87 0.33
CA ILE A 147 16.91 3.94 1.04
C ILE A 147 16.20 4.14 2.37
N SER A 148 16.84 3.70 3.44
CA SER A 148 16.28 3.67 4.80
C SER A 148 16.73 4.84 5.68
N SER A 149 17.65 5.67 5.21
CA SER A 149 18.18 6.82 5.92
C SER A 149 18.37 8.01 4.98
N ASP A 150 18.35 9.23 5.52
CA ASP A 150 18.76 10.46 4.85
C ASP A 150 20.29 10.69 4.93
N THR A 151 21.01 9.79 5.59
CA THR A 151 22.47 9.71 5.63
C THR A 151 22.95 8.35 5.11
N LEU A 152 24.19 8.27 4.61
CA LEU A 152 24.79 7.02 4.18
C LEU A 152 25.78 6.50 5.24
N GLY A 153 25.52 5.30 5.76
CA GLY A 153 26.30 4.68 6.84
C GLY A 153 25.88 5.16 8.23
N THR A 154 26.63 4.73 9.26
CA THR A 154 26.29 4.97 10.68
C THR A 154 27.39 5.74 11.43
N GLY A 155 28.25 6.46 10.70
CA GLY A 155 29.33 7.28 11.26
C GLY A 155 28.86 8.70 11.59
N GLU A 156 29.79 9.66 11.51
CA GLU A 156 29.51 11.08 11.71
C GLU A 156 28.41 11.58 10.75
N GLU A 157 27.43 12.31 11.29
CA GLU A 157 26.23 12.72 10.55
C GLU A 157 26.55 13.64 9.37
N GLU A 158 27.47 14.59 9.55
CA GLU A 158 27.90 15.50 8.49
C GLU A 158 28.51 14.73 7.31
N LEU A 159 29.36 13.74 7.62
CA LEU A 159 29.96 12.87 6.62
C LEU A 159 28.89 12.02 5.93
N GLY A 160 28.00 11.38 6.70
CA GLY A 160 26.92 10.55 6.15
C GLY A 160 25.99 11.34 5.23
N THR A 161 25.70 12.60 5.56
CA THR A 161 24.89 13.51 4.74
C THR A 161 25.61 13.88 3.44
N ALA A 162 26.91 14.18 3.52
CA ALA A 162 27.73 14.47 2.34
C ALA A 162 27.84 13.24 1.41
N LEU A 163 27.99 12.04 1.99
CA LEU A 163 28.03 10.77 1.26
C LEU A 163 26.69 10.46 0.58
N MET A 164 25.56 10.63 1.27
CA MET A 164 24.23 10.44 0.65
C MET A 164 24.01 11.41 -0.51
N SER A 165 24.43 12.68 -0.35
CA SER A 165 24.39 13.68 -1.43
C SER A 165 25.22 13.24 -2.64
N SER A 166 26.43 12.76 -2.41
CA SER A 166 27.35 12.30 -3.46
C SER A 166 26.83 11.04 -4.14
N PHE A 167 26.24 10.13 -3.37
CA PHE A 167 25.61 8.91 -3.86
C PHE A 167 24.44 9.22 -4.81
N LEU A 168 23.46 10.03 -4.39
CA LEU A 168 22.31 10.38 -5.23
C LEU A 168 22.72 11.14 -6.49
N PHE A 169 23.71 12.03 -6.38
CA PHE A 169 24.29 12.72 -7.53
C PHE A 169 24.91 11.72 -8.52
N ALA A 170 25.78 10.81 -8.05
CA ALA A 170 26.40 9.80 -8.89
C ALA A 170 25.35 8.85 -9.51
N LEU A 171 24.35 8.44 -8.74
CA LEU A 171 23.25 7.60 -9.21
C LEU A 171 22.44 8.28 -10.32
N SER A 172 22.15 9.58 -10.16
CA SER A 172 21.44 10.37 -11.18
C SER A 172 22.22 10.53 -12.47
N ASN A 173 23.55 10.45 -12.42
CA ASN A 173 24.44 10.52 -13.59
C ASN A 173 24.83 9.16 -14.16
N ALA A 174 24.44 8.04 -13.52
CA ALA A 174 24.74 6.72 -14.02
C ALA A 174 24.09 6.44 -15.39
N ASP A 175 24.81 5.70 -16.24
CA ASP A 175 24.31 5.25 -17.55
C ASP A 175 23.13 4.29 -17.41
N ASN A 176 23.18 3.43 -16.38
CA ASN A 176 22.16 2.44 -16.08
C ASN A 176 21.56 2.71 -14.69
N PRO A 177 20.55 3.58 -14.59
CA PRO A 177 19.90 3.87 -13.31
C PRO A 177 19.05 2.67 -12.84
N PRO A 178 18.67 2.63 -11.55
CA PRO A 178 17.74 1.63 -11.02
C PRO A 178 16.35 1.78 -11.64
N SER A 179 15.54 0.72 -11.59
CA SER A 179 14.13 0.79 -11.98
C SER A 179 13.28 1.52 -10.94
N THR A 180 13.57 1.31 -9.65
CA THR A 180 12.79 1.89 -8.54
C THR A 180 13.71 2.34 -7.40
N LEU A 181 13.40 3.50 -6.82
CA LEU A 181 13.89 3.96 -5.52
C LEU A 181 12.75 3.92 -4.51
N ILE A 182 12.96 3.20 -3.42
CA ILE A 182 12.01 3.07 -2.32
C ILE A 182 12.60 3.77 -1.10
N PHE A 183 11.89 4.76 -0.56
CA PHE A 183 12.28 5.51 0.62
C PHE A 183 11.44 5.08 1.82
N ILE A 184 12.09 4.64 2.89
CA ILE A 184 11.48 4.22 4.16
C ILE A 184 12.22 4.86 5.34
N ASN A 185 11.64 4.80 6.54
CA ASN A 185 12.21 5.41 7.75
C ASN A 185 12.62 6.87 7.48
N ARG A 186 13.83 7.30 7.90
CA ARG A 186 14.32 8.66 7.64
C ARG A 186 14.62 8.94 6.16
N GLY A 187 14.72 7.91 5.31
CA GLY A 187 14.90 8.10 3.87
C GLY A 187 13.81 8.97 3.24
N VAL A 188 12.59 9.02 3.81
CA VAL A 188 11.50 9.87 3.28
C VAL A 188 11.77 11.37 3.38
N TYR A 189 12.76 11.83 4.14
CA TYR A 189 13.19 13.23 4.13
C TYR A 189 13.87 13.63 2.81
N ILE A 190 14.41 12.68 2.06
CA ILE A 190 15.08 12.96 0.78
C ILE A 190 14.08 13.42 -0.28
N THR A 191 12.82 12.96 -0.23
CA THR A 191 11.79 13.20 -1.25
C THR A 191 10.83 14.35 -0.91
N THR A 192 11.07 15.05 0.21
CA THR A 192 10.16 16.07 0.74
C THR A 192 10.73 17.48 0.62
N LYS A 193 9.87 18.48 0.78
CA LYS A 193 10.19 19.91 0.63
C LYS A 193 11.35 20.31 1.53
N GLY A 194 12.32 21.02 0.95
CA GLY A 194 13.55 21.41 1.65
C GLY A 194 14.70 20.41 1.46
N THR A 195 14.47 19.31 0.73
CA THR A 195 15.55 18.42 0.31
C THR A 195 16.58 19.15 -0.55
N ARG A 196 17.85 18.79 -0.37
CA ARG A 196 18.95 19.26 -1.23
C ARG A 196 19.16 18.42 -2.48
N HIS A 197 18.33 17.39 -2.66
CA HIS A 197 18.48 16.38 -3.71
C HIS A 197 17.50 16.56 -4.87
N GLU A 198 16.80 17.70 -4.95
CA GLU A 198 15.74 17.91 -5.96
C GLU A 198 16.21 17.69 -7.39
N GLU A 199 17.39 18.21 -7.77
CA GLU A 199 17.93 18.09 -9.12
C GLU A 199 18.24 16.62 -9.47
N ALA A 200 18.83 15.88 -8.54
CA ALA A 200 19.11 14.45 -8.71
C ALA A 200 17.81 13.65 -8.87
N LEU A 201 16.81 13.92 -8.04
CA LEU A 201 15.50 13.26 -8.11
C LEU A 201 14.73 13.58 -9.39
N LYS A 202 14.77 14.84 -9.87
CA LYS A 202 14.23 15.23 -11.19
C LYS A 202 14.91 14.45 -12.31
N THR A 203 16.23 14.38 -12.28
CA THR A 203 17.03 13.68 -13.29
C THR A 203 16.69 12.20 -13.31
N LEU A 204 16.64 11.54 -12.15
CA LEU A 204 16.25 10.13 -12.03
C LEU A 204 14.82 9.89 -12.55
N SER A 205 13.87 10.74 -12.16
CA SER A 205 12.48 10.64 -12.63
C SER A 205 12.39 10.81 -14.16
N SER A 206 13.17 11.73 -14.74
CA SER A 206 13.23 11.93 -16.21
C SER A 206 13.82 10.74 -16.96
N LYS A 207 14.68 9.96 -16.28
CA LYS A 207 15.23 8.70 -16.78
C LYS A 207 14.26 7.51 -16.60
N GLY A 208 13.04 7.75 -16.11
CA GLY A 208 12.02 6.72 -15.91
C GLY A 208 12.16 5.92 -14.62
N VAL A 209 12.96 6.41 -13.66
CA VAL A 209 13.09 5.76 -12.35
C VAL A 209 11.83 6.00 -11.54
N ASN A 210 11.19 4.92 -11.09
CA ASN A 210 10.03 5.00 -10.19
C ASN A 210 10.50 5.43 -8.79
N VAL A 211 9.79 6.36 -8.14
CA VAL A 211 10.14 6.87 -6.81
C VAL A 211 8.96 6.64 -5.88
N ILE A 212 9.16 5.84 -4.84
CA ILE A 212 8.14 5.45 -3.87
C ILE A 212 8.57 5.89 -2.48
N SER A 213 7.73 6.64 -1.78
CA SER A 213 7.96 6.99 -0.36
C SER A 213 6.93 6.30 0.52
N CYS A 214 7.36 5.61 1.58
CA CYS A 214 6.47 4.90 2.48
C CYS A 214 5.50 5.86 3.19
N GLY A 215 4.19 5.69 2.95
CA GLY A 215 3.15 6.53 3.53
C GLY A 215 3.14 6.53 5.05
N THR A 216 3.36 5.39 5.69
CA THR A 216 3.43 5.31 7.16
C THR A 216 4.60 6.11 7.74
N CYS A 217 5.74 6.15 7.04
CA CYS A 217 6.90 6.94 7.47
C CYS A 217 6.65 8.44 7.27
N LEU A 218 6.08 8.82 6.12
CA LEU A 218 5.66 10.21 5.87
C LEU A 218 4.65 10.68 6.93
N ASP A 219 3.69 9.83 7.31
CA ASP A 219 2.75 10.08 8.40
C ASP A 219 3.46 10.32 9.73
N TYR A 220 4.32 9.38 10.11
CA TYR A 220 5.03 9.40 11.39
C TYR A 220 5.88 10.67 11.57
N TYR A 221 6.52 11.14 10.50
CA TYR A 221 7.34 12.35 10.53
C TYR A 221 6.57 13.64 10.18
N HIS A 222 5.24 13.57 9.97
CA HIS A 222 4.40 14.70 9.57
C HIS A 222 4.83 15.37 8.26
N LEU A 223 5.23 14.55 7.28
CA LEU A 223 5.78 14.98 5.98
C LEU A 223 4.84 14.73 4.78
N LYS A 224 3.63 14.19 4.98
CA LYS A 224 2.70 13.85 3.89
C LYS A 224 2.48 14.99 2.89
N ASP A 225 2.15 16.17 3.39
CA ASP A 225 1.86 17.36 2.57
C ASP A 225 3.14 18.02 2.01
N LEU A 226 4.30 17.52 2.40
CA LEU A 226 5.61 18.01 1.97
C LEU A 226 6.25 17.10 0.93
N LEU A 227 5.64 15.98 0.53
CA LEU A 227 6.17 15.13 -0.53
C LEU A 227 6.20 15.91 -1.85
N ILE A 228 7.39 16.05 -2.45
CA ILE A 228 7.56 16.79 -3.72
C ILE A 228 8.11 15.90 -4.85
N PHE A 229 8.48 14.64 -4.57
CA PHE A 229 8.92 13.68 -5.57
C PHE A 229 8.33 12.29 -5.36
N GLY A 230 7.88 11.68 -6.47
CA GLY A 230 7.38 10.32 -6.50
C GLY A 230 5.96 10.16 -5.98
N VAL A 231 5.61 8.94 -5.59
CA VAL A 231 4.29 8.56 -5.10
C VAL A 231 4.33 8.05 -3.67
N VAL A 232 3.21 8.20 -2.96
CA VAL A 232 3.02 7.62 -1.64
C VAL A 232 2.77 6.11 -1.79
N GLY A 233 3.72 5.31 -1.31
CA GLY A 233 3.63 3.86 -1.26
C GLY A 233 3.07 3.32 0.04
N ASN A 234 2.93 2.00 0.08
CA ASN A 234 2.59 1.25 1.28
C ASN A 234 3.45 -0.03 1.34
N MET A 235 3.41 -0.74 2.48
CA MET A 235 4.27 -1.90 2.66
C MET A 235 3.99 -3.05 1.67
N TYR A 236 2.75 -3.24 1.23
CA TYR A 236 2.43 -4.29 0.24
C TYR A 236 3.05 -3.98 -1.11
N GLY A 237 2.85 -2.77 -1.63
CA GLY A 237 3.45 -2.35 -2.89
C GLY A 237 4.98 -2.35 -2.83
N ILE A 238 5.56 -1.96 -1.69
CA ILE A 238 7.02 -2.02 -1.47
C ILE A 238 7.51 -3.47 -1.53
N VAL A 239 6.82 -4.42 -0.87
CA VAL A 239 7.18 -5.84 -0.92
C VAL A 239 7.03 -6.38 -2.34
N GLU A 240 5.98 -6.02 -3.07
CA GLU A 240 5.76 -6.44 -4.46
C GLU A 240 6.87 -5.92 -5.39
N GLU A 241 7.29 -4.66 -5.25
CA GLU A 241 8.44 -4.09 -5.97
C GLU A 241 9.75 -4.82 -5.65
N ILE A 242 10.00 -5.10 -4.37
CA ILE A 242 11.21 -5.82 -3.91
C ILE A 242 11.23 -7.24 -4.47
N LEU A 243 10.11 -7.96 -4.42
CA LEU A 243 10.02 -9.35 -4.90
C LEU A 243 10.08 -9.45 -6.43
N SER A 244 9.64 -8.41 -7.14
CA SER A 244 9.67 -8.36 -8.61
C SER A 244 11.02 -7.88 -9.16
N ALA A 245 11.90 -7.35 -8.31
CA ALA A 245 13.21 -6.84 -8.69
C ALA A 245 14.18 -7.97 -9.07
N GLN A 246 15.04 -7.73 -10.06
CA GLN A 246 16.16 -8.65 -10.34
C GLN A 246 17.26 -8.53 -9.28
N LYS A 247 17.42 -7.34 -8.72
CA LYS A 247 18.42 -7.05 -7.71
C LYS A 247 17.88 -6.01 -6.75
N VAL A 248 18.05 -6.25 -5.46
CA VAL A 248 17.69 -5.30 -4.41
C VAL A 248 18.96 -4.85 -3.70
N ILE A 249 19.14 -3.55 -3.55
CA ILE A 249 20.25 -2.95 -2.82
C ILE A 249 19.65 -2.12 -1.69
N TRP A 250 20.02 -2.46 -0.45
CA TRP A 250 19.55 -1.75 0.74
C TRP A 250 20.65 -0.84 1.26
N ILE A 251 20.33 0.43 1.45
CA ILE A 251 21.25 1.47 1.96
C ILE A 251 20.61 2.34 3.04
#